data_AF-A0A0L0CRE5-F1
#
_entry.id   AF-A0A0L0CRE5-F1
#
_cell.length_a   1.000
_cell.length_b   1.000
_cell.length_c   1.000
_cell.angle_alpha   90.00
_cell.angle_beta   90.00
_cell.angle_gamma   90.00
#
_symmetry.space_group_name_H-M   'P 1'
#
loop_
_entity.id
_entity.type
_entity.pdbx_description
1 polymer ?
#
loop_
_entity_poly.entity_id
_entity_poly.type
_entity_poly.pdbx_seq_one_letter_code
_entity_poly.pdbx_strand_id
1 'polypeptide(L)'
;SCQGPHEKRLLNHLLSTYNTLERPVANESEPLEVKFGLTLQQIIDVDEKNQILTTNAWLNLASSFESVQFGGFKLWQIILNDL
;
A
#
# COMPACT_ATOMS: atom_id res chain seq x y z
N SER A 1 25.57 -0.06 -3.69
CA SER A 1 24.57 -1.14 -3.69
C SER A 1 24.38 -1.64 -5.12
N CYS A 2 25.03 -2.73 -5.47
CA CYS A 2 24.92 -3.37 -6.79
C CYS A 2 23.71 -4.33 -6.80
N GLN A 3 22.49 -3.79 -6.86
CA GLN A 3 21.33 -4.55 -7.31
C GLN A 3 21.63 -5.04 -8.73
N GLY A 4 21.70 -6.36 -8.91
CA GLY A 4 22.25 -6.98 -10.11
C GLY A 4 21.47 -6.57 -11.38
N PRO A 5 22.09 -6.59 -12.57
CA PRO A 5 21.41 -6.31 -13.84
C PRO A 5 20.13 -7.13 -14.05
N HIS A 6 20.10 -8.33 -13.46
CA HIS A 6 18.97 -9.25 -13.48
C HIS A 6 17.76 -8.75 -12.69
N GLU A 7 17.97 -8.08 -11.56
CA GLU A 7 16.91 -7.51 -10.72
C GLU A 7 16.24 -6.33 -11.45
N LYS A 8 17.04 -5.42 -12.01
CA LYS A 8 16.54 -4.32 -12.83
C LYS A 8 15.77 -4.79 -14.06
N ARG A 9 16.25 -5.85 -14.72
CA ARG A 9 15.55 -6.45 -15.86
C ARG A 9 14.21 -7.06 -15.44
N LEU A 10 14.14 -7.73 -14.30
CA LEU A 10 12.90 -8.29 -13.77
C LEU A 10 11.90 -7.20 -13.40
N LEU A 11 12.33 -6.14 -12.72
CA LEU A 11 11.51 -4.99 -12.38
C LEU A 11 10.94 -4.32 -13.63
N ASN A 12 11.79 -4.03 -14.61
CA ASN A 12 11.35 -3.43 -15.88
C ASN A 12 10.34 -4.32 -16.62
N HIS A 13 10.52 -5.64 -16.59
CA HIS A 13 9.59 -6.58 -17.20
C HIS A 13 8.24 -6.60 -16.47
N LEU A 14 8.25 -6.70 -15.13
CA LEU A 14 7.03 -6.76 -14.31
C LEU A 14 6.24 -5.44 -14.33
N LEU A 15 6.93 -4.30 -14.36
CA LEU A 15 6.30 -2.97 -14.34
C LEU A 15 5.97 -2.42 -15.73
N SER A 16 6.47 -3.05 -16.81
CA SER A 16 6.24 -2.59 -18.20
C SER A 16 4.77 -2.42 -18.59
N THR A 17 3.88 -3.21 -17.98
CA THR A 17 2.43 -3.21 -18.25
C THR A 17 1.63 -2.73 -17.04
N TYR A 18 2.31 -2.28 -15.97
CA TYR A 18 1.64 -1.82 -14.75
C TYR A 18 1.19 -0.37 -14.92
N ASN A 19 -0.12 -0.15 -15.09
CA ASN A 19 -0.70 1.18 -15.06
C ASN A 19 -1.05 1.55 -13.61
N THR A 20 -0.36 2.55 -13.06
CA THR A 20 -0.55 3.02 -11.67
C THR A 20 -1.91 3.69 -11.44
N LEU A 21 -2.59 4.10 -12.52
CA LEU A 21 -3.92 4.70 -12.47
C LEU A 21 -5.04 3.66 -12.52
N GLU A 22 -4.72 2.43 -12.91
CA GLU A 22 -5.69 1.34 -12.97
C GLU A 22 -5.71 0.55 -11.66
N ARG A 23 -6.92 0.17 -11.26
CA ARG A 23 -7.12 -0.65 -10.07
C ARG A 23 -6.47 -2.01 -10.30
N PRO A 24 -5.55 -2.48 -9.43
CA PRO A 24 -4.89 -3.77 -9.60
C PRO A 24 -5.85 -4.91 -9.25
N VAL A 25 -6.70 -5.28 -10.21
CA VAL A 25 -7.61 -6.43 -10.14
C VAL A 25 -7.45 -7.30 -11.38
N ALA A 26 -7.51 -8.62 -11.20
CA ALA A 26 -7.56 -9.56 -12.31
C ALA A 26 -8.93 -9.56 -13.01
N ASN A 27 -9.98 -9.11 -12.31
CA ASN A 27 -11.35 -9.07 -12.80
C ASN A 27 -11.99 -7.73 -12.43
N GLU A 28 -12.45 -6.99 -13.43
CA GLU A 28 -13.10 -5.69 -13.22
C GLU A 28 -14.46 -5.81 -12.51
N SER A 29 -15.12 -6.97 -12.63
CA SER A 29 -16.45 -7.20 -12.07
C SER A 29 -16.46 -7.43 -10.56
N GLU A 30 -15.30 -7.67 -9.95
CA GLU A 30 -15.19 -7.96 -8.51
C GLU A 30 -14.88 -6.69 -7.70
N PRO A 31 -15.59 -6.44 -6.58
CA PRO A 31 -15.26 -5.34 -5.68
C PRO A 31 -13.96 -5.62 -4.92
N LEU A 32 -13.14 -4.59 -4.72
CA LEU A 32 -11.93 -4.69 -3.89
C LEU A 32 -12.30 -4.45 -2.42
N GLU A 33 -12.21 -5.47 -1.58
CA GLU A 33 -12.38 -5.31 -0.14
C GLU A 33 -11.12 -4.70 0.48
N VAL A 34 -11.22 -3.49 1.03
CA VAL A 34 -10.12 -2.85 1.76
C VAL A 34 -10.38 -3.00 3.25
N LYS A 35 -9.53 -3.80 3.91
CA LYS A 35 -9.52 -3.91 5.37
C LYS A 35 -8.47 -2.96 5.92
N PHE A 36 -8.89 -2.09 6.84
CA PHE A 36 -7.96 -1.26 7.58
C PHE A 36 -8.25 -1.39 9.07
N GLY A 37 -7.17 -1.47 9.84
CA GLY A 37 -7.20 -1.34 11.29
C GLY A 37 -6.60 0.01 11.68
N LEU A 38 -7.10 0.58 12.76
CA LEU A 38 -6.52 1.76 13.37
C LEU A 38 -6.17 1.43 14.82
N THR A 39 -4.93 1.69 15.18
CA THR A 39 -4.43 1.49 16.54
C THR A 39 -4.10 2.86 17.13
N LEU A 40 -4.92 3.33 18.07
CA LEU A 40 -4.66 4.58 18.76
C LEU A 40 -3.46 4.42 19.70
N GLN A 41 -2.47 5.31 19.58
CA GLN A 41 -1.29 5.33 20.43
C GLN A 41 -1.51 6.24 21.64
N GLN A 42 -1.96 7.48 21.39
CA GLN A 42 -2.17 8.48 22.44
C GLN A 42 -3.10 9.62 21.96
N ILE A 43 -3.85 10.22 22.88
CA ILE A 43 -4.54 11.50 22.67
C ILE A 43 -3.62 12.64 23.10
N ILE A 44 -3.35 13.58 22.19
CA ILE A 44 -2.42 14.69 22.39
C ILE A 44 -3.16 15.91 22.93
N ASP A 45 -4.30 16.26 22.33
CA ASP A 45 -5.08 17.43 22.70
C ASP A 45 -6.55 17.29 22.28
N VAL A 46 -7.44 17.95 23.02
CA VAL A 46 -8.89 18.00 22.78
C VAL A 46 -9.32 19.46 22.84
N ASP A 47 -9.93 19.95 21.76
CA ASP A 47 -10.56 21.27 21.72
C ASP A 47 -12.07 21.08 21.64
N GLU A 48 -12.77 21.19 22.77
CA GLU A 48 -14.22 20.99 22.83
C GLU A 48 -15.00 22.14 22.21
N LYS A 49 -14.42 23.35 22.14
CA LYS A 49 -15.08 24.50 21.52
C LYS A 49 -15.09 24.38 20.00
N ASN A 50 -14.01 23.87 19.42
CA ASN A 50 -13.89 23.67 17.98
C ASN A 50 -14.16 22.22 17.52
N GLN A 51 -14.42 21.29 18.45
CA GLN A 51 -14.65 19.86 18.20
C GLN A 51 -13.47 19.17 17.48
N ILE A 52 -12.25 19.54 17.85
CA ILE A 52 -11.03 18.99 17.24
C ILE A 52 -10.36 18.05 18.26
N LEU A 53 -10.02 16.84 17.80
CA LEU A 53 -9.26 15.86 18.58
C LEU A 53 -7.93 15.59 17.88
N THR A 54 -6.82 15.91 18.54
CA THR A 54 -5.48 15.63 18.05
C THR A 54 -4.98 14.35 18.70
N THR A 55 -4.74 13.29 17.92
CA THR A 55 -4.25 12.00 18.43
C THR A 55 -3.11 11.46 17.57
N ASN A 56 -2.23 10.69 18.19
CA ASN A 56 -1.28 9.85 17.49
C ASN A 56 -1.90 8.45 17.34
N ALA A 57 -1.98 7.95 16.12
CA ALA A 57 -2.49 6.63 15.81
C ALA A 57 -1.71 6.00 14.65
N TRP A 58 -1.58 4.68 14.70
CA TRP A 58 -1.07 3.88 13.59
C TRP A 58 -2.22 3.45 12.69
N LEU A 59 -2.10 3.75 11.40
CA LEU A 59 -2.96 3.19 10.38
C LEU A 59 -2.36 1.87 9.89
N ASN A 60 -3.09 0.77 10.09
CA ASN A 60 -2.73 -0.53 9.55
C ASN A 60 -3.62 -0.82 8.34
N LEU A 61 -3.09 -0.57 7.15
CA LEU A 61 -3.75 -0.95 5.90
C LEU A 61 -3.44 -2.43 5.63
N ALA A 62 -4.29 -3.33 6.11
CA ALA A 62 -4.25 -4.73 5.74
C ALA A 62 -5.05 -4.92 4.45
N SER A 63 -4.49 -4.43 3.35
CA SER A 63 -5.11 -4.62 2.06
C SER A 63 -5.16 -6.12 1.75
N SER A 64 -6.36 -6.65 1.44
CA SER A 64 -6.52 -8.04 0.98
C SER A 64 -6.07 -8.19 -0.47
N PHE A 65 -4.92 -7.59 -0.81
CA PHE A 65 -4.03 -8.19 -1.80
C PHE A 65 -3.48 -9.45 -1.16
N GLU A 66 -4.38 -10.41 -0.90
CA GLU A 66 -4.00 -11.79 -0.76
C GLU A 66 -3.48 -12.18 -2.13
N SER A 67 -2.19 -11.88 -2.31
CA SER A 67 -1.33 -12.46 -3.32
C SER A 67 -1.94 -12.48 -4.71
N VAL A 68 -1.97 -11.33 -5.39
CA VAL A 68 -1.53 -11.41 -6.79
C VAL A 68 -0.03 -11.67 -6.73
N GLN A 69 0.31 -12.93 -6.47
CA GLN A 69 1.66 -13.46 -6.41
C GLN A 69 2.23 -13.37 -7.82
N PHE A 70 2.73 -12.20 -8.22
CA PHE A 70 3.64 -12.11 -9.34
C PHE A 70 4.97 -12.74 -8.91
N GLY A 71 5.02 -14.08 -8.90
CA GLY A 71 6.25 -14.86 -8.76
C GLY A 71 7.10 -14.56 -7.52
N GLY A 72 6.49 -14.23 -6.38
CA GLY A 72 7.24 -13.97 -5.13
C GLY A 72 7.75 -12.54 -4.95
N PHE A 73 7.38 -11.60 -5.82
CA PHE A 73 7.76 -10.19 -5.68
C PHE A 73 6.64 -9.36 -5.03
N LYS A 74 6.96 -8.67 -3.94
CA LYS A 74 6.03 -7.84 -3.15
C LYS A 74 5.96 -6.43 -3.73
N LEU A 75 4.99 -6.16 -4.61
CA LEU A 75 4.81 -4.87 -5.31
C LEU A 75 4.67 -3.65 -4.37
N TRP A 76 4.05 -3.83 -3.21
CA TRP A 76 3.91 -2.75 -2.20
C TRP A 76 5.26 -2.20 -1.70
N GLN A 77 6.32 -3.00 -1.79
CA GLN A 77 7.65 -2.59 -1.36
C GLN A 77 8.37 -1.73 -2.41
N ILE A 78 7.88 -1.69 -3.64
CA ILE A 78 8.42 -0.83 -4.70
C ILE A 78 7.71 0.53 -4.65
N ILE A 79 6.37 0.53 -4.61
CA ILE A 79 5.58 1.77 -4.63
C ILE A 79 5.84 2.66 -3.40
N LEU A 80 6.12 2.07 -2.24
CA LEU A 80 6.43 2.84 -1.02
C LEU A 80 7.88 3.37 -0.97
N ASN A 81 8.78 2.88 -1.81
CA ASN A 81 10.17 3.37 -1.86
C ASN A 81 10.39 4.46 -2.93
N ASP A 82 9.41 4.66 -3.83
CA ASP A 82 9.44 5.67 -4.89
C ASP A 82 8.60 6.93 -4.55
N LEU A 83 8.10 7.05 -3.31
CA LEU A 83 7.51 8.24 -2.69
C LEU A 83 8.41 8.75 -1.56
#